data_AF-A0A2V5T634-F1
#
_entry.id   AF-A0A2V5T634-F1
#
_cell.length_a   1.000
_cell.length_b   1.000
_cell.length_c   1.000
_cell.angle_alpha   90.00
_cell.angle_beta   90.00
_cell.angle_gamma   90.00
#
_symmetry.space_group_name_H-M   'P 1'
#
loop_
_entity.id
_entity.type
_entity.pdbx_description
1 polymer ?
#
loop_
_entity_poly.entity_id
_entity_poly.type
_entity_poly.pdbx_seq_one_letter_code
_entity_poly.pdbx_strand_id
1 'polypeptide(L)'
;MKEYRNHKLDRMKAAAYQRSYYLNNKDRLNVLNREYYHKHKIRLNRDNTARRRAGIIKTDMLRKREWTRKWRKRPDHRAKERLYCQRVNIKIKRNLSRRIRRALMNNQKSARTVQLLGCSIDQLKVFLASQFTPEMHWENHGTYWHIDHHVPCAAHDLSDPEEQKRCFHWRNLRPLKACDNMMKNDKDPRTEQRASSFSLREKRSKNLPRLQNA
;
A
#
# COMPACT_ATOMS: atom_id res chain seq x y z
N MET A 1 -47.66 -4.19 -6.25
CA MET A 1 -47.48 -5.61 -6.63
C MET A 1 -48.54 -6.16 -7.59
N LYS A 2 -49.80 -5.71 -7.54
CA LYS A 2 -50.86 -6.12 -8.50
C LYS A 2 -50.60 -5.66 -9.96
N GLU A 3 -50.12 -4.43 -10.18
CA GLU A 3 -49.86 -3.88 -11.53
C GLU A 3 -48.75 -4.60 -12.31
N TYR A 4 -47.70 -5.07 -11.62
CA TYR A 4 -46.60 -5.82 -12.25
C TYR A 4 -47.04 -7.19 -12.80
N ARG A 5 -48.06 -7.82 -12.18
CA ARG A 5 -48.60 -9.11 -12.65
C ARG A 5 -49.36 -8.98 -13.97
N ASN A 6 -50.07 -7.88 -14.20
CA ASN A 6 -50.84 -7.65 -15.43
C ASN A 6 -49.97 -7.32 -16.65
N HIS A 7 -48.75 -6.79 -16.45
CA HIS A 7 -47.83 -6.45 -17.54
C HIS A 7 -46.98 -7.62 -18.06
N LYS A 8 -47.09 -8.81 -17.47
CA LYS A 8 -46.22 -9.97 -17.78
C LYS A 8 -46.55 -10.66 -19.12
N LEU A 9 -47.67 -10.30 -19.75
CA LEU A 9 -48.12 -10.84 -21.05
C LEU A 9 -47.50 -10.10 -22.24
N ASP A 10 -46.91 -8.92 -22.03
CA ASP A 10 -46.31 -8.09 -23.08
C ASP A 10 -44.89 -7.67 -22.65
N ARG A 11 -43.89 -8.28 -23.30
CA ARG A 11 -42.47 -8.10 -23.00
C ARG A 11 -42.00 -6.64 -23.13
N MET A 12 -42.61 -5.86 -24.03
CA MET A 12 -42.26 -4.45 -24.24
C MET A 12 -42.83 -3.56 -23.12
N LYS A 13 -44.08 -3.80 -22.72
CA LYS A 13 -44.70 -3.06 -21.61
C LYS A 13 -44.06 -3.38 -20.25
N ALA A 14 -43.67 -4.63 -20.04
CA ALA A 14 -42.89 -5.02 -18.85
C ALA A 14 -41.52 -4.32 -18.80
N ALA A 15 -40.82 -4.20 -19.93
CA ALA A 15 -39.53 -3.51 -19.99
C ALA A 15 -39.67 -1.99 -19.77
N ALA A 16 -40.69 -1.36 -20.34
CA ALA A 16 -40.99 0.06 -20.13
C ALA A 16 -41.34 0.36 -18.67
N TYR A 17 -42.16 -0.48 -18.03
CA TYR A 17 -42.49 -0.37 -16.61
C TYR A 17 -41.26 -0.56 -15.71
N GLN A 18 -40.40 -1.54 -16.00
CA GLN A 18 -39.16 -1.72 -15.24
C GLN A 18 -38.23 -0.50 -15.36
N ARG A 19 -38.14 0.09 -16.56
CA ARG A 19 -37.35 1.30 -16.79
C ARG A 19 -37.91 2.49 -16.03
N SER A 20 -39.22 2.74 -16.08
CA SER A 20 -39.85 3.86 -15.37
C SER A 20 -39.77 3.67 -13.85
N TYR A 21 -40.01 2.46 -13.35
CA TYR A 21 -39.84 2.15 -11.94
C TYR A 21 -38.41 2.39 -11.46
N TYR A 22 -37.41 1.92 -12.21
CA TYR A 22 -36.01 2.18 -11.88
C TYR A 22 -35.68 3.67 -11.88
N LEU A 23 -36.13 4.44 -12.88
CA LEU A 23 -35.89 5.88 -12.96
C LEU A 23 -36.52 6.61 -11.77
N ASN A 24 -37.78 6.32 -11.46
CA ASN A 24 -38.53 6.97 -10.37
C ASN A 24 -38.01 6.59 -8.98
N ASN A 25 -37.34 5.44 -8.84
CA ASN A 25 -36.81 4.96 -7.56
C ASN A 25 -35.28 4.98 -7.50
N LYS A 26 -34.62 5.57 -8.50
CA LYS A 26 -33.17 5.44 -8.72
C LYS A 26 -32.37 5.83 -7.49
N ASP A 27 -32.67 6.98 -6.89
CA ASP A 27 -31.90 7.50 -5.76
C ASP A 27 -32.11 6.64 -4.51
N ARG A 28 -33.36 6.27 -4.21
CA ARG A 28 -33.68 5.33 -3.13
C ARG A 28 -32.95 4.00 -3.31
N LEU A 29 -33.00 3.41 -4.50
CA LEU A 29 -32.33 2.14 -4.81
C LEU A 29 -30.80 2.28 -4.71
N ASN A 30 -30.22 3.39 -5.15
CA ASN A 30 -28.78 3.64 -5.03
C ASN A 30 -28.33 3.73 -3.57
N VAL A 31 -29.11 4.37 -2.70
CA VAL A 31 -28.83 4.44 -1.26
C VAL A 31 -28.87 3.04 -0.66
N LEU A 32 -29.97 2.29 -0.86
CA LEU A 32 -30.10 0.92 -0.36
C LEU A 32 -28.99 -0.01 -0.87
N ASN A 33 -28.66 0.06 -2.16
CA ASN A 33 -27.58 -0.73 -2.75
C ASN A 33 -26.21 -0.36 -2.15
N ARG A 34 -25.99 0.93 -1.85
CA ARG A 34 -24.75 1.41 -1.22
C ARG A 34 -24.62 0.90 0.20
N GLU A 35 -25.70 0.96 0.99
CA GLU A 35 -25.74 0.42 2.36
C GLU A 35 -25.50 -1.09 2.36
N TYR A 36 -26.20 -1.83 1.50
CA TYR A 36 -26.00 -3.26 1.32
C TYR A 36 -24.55 -3.57 0.94
N TYR A 37 -23.96 -2.84 -0.02
CA TYR A 37 -22.56 -3.01 -0.38
C TYR A 37 -21.65 -2.75 0.82
N HIS A 38 -21.83 -1.67 1.58
CA HIS A 38 -20.97 -1.37 2.72
C HIS A 38 -21.05 -2.45 3.81
N LYS A 39 -22.25 -2.97 4.09
CA LYS A 39 -22.48 -4.06 5.05
C LYS A 39 -21.83 -5.37 4.61
N HIS A 40 -21.83 -5.66 3.31
CA HIS A 40 -21.38 -6.94 2.77
C HIS A 40 -20.08 -6.87 1.95
N LYS A 41 -19.37 -5.73 1.94
CA LYS A 41 -18.23 -5.46 1.04
C LYS A 41 -17.13 -6.54 1.11
N ILE A 42 -16.85 -7.07 2.31
CA ILE A 42 -15.79 -8.05 2.52
C ILE A 42 -16.13 -9.36 1.79
N ARG A 43 -17.32 -9.90 2.06
CA ARG A 43 -17.85 -11.09 1.40
C ARG A 43 -17.93 -10.89 -0.12
N LEU A 44 -18.57 -9.80 -0.55
CA LEU A 44 -18.73 -9.49 -1.98
C LEU A 44 -17.38 -9.39 -2.71
N ASN A 45 -16.38 -8.75 -2.11
CA ASN A 45 -15.06 -8.64 -2.70
C ASN A 45 -14.32 -9.98 -2.77
N ARG A 46 -14.47 -10.84 -1.75
CA ARG A 46 -13.92 -12.20 -1.75
C ARG A 46 -14.54 -13.04 -2.88
N ASP A 47 -15.86 -13.07 -2.95
CA ASP A 47 -16.60 -13.88 -3.93
C ASP A 47 -16.33 -13.38 -5.36
N ASN A 48 -16.33 -12.06 -5.57
CA ASN A 48 -15.96 -11.47 -6.85
C ASN A 48 -14.51 -11.77 -7.24
N THR A 49 -13.59 -11.84 -6.27
CA THR A 49 -12.20 -12.24 -6.54
C THR A 49 -12.12 -13.69 -7.02
N ALA A 50 -12.83 -14.60 -6.37
CA ALA A 50 -12.92 -16.00 -6.79
C ALA A 50 -13.53 -16.12 -8.20
N ARG A 51 -14.64 -15.42 -8.48
CA ARG A 51 -15.28 -15.41 -9.80
C ARG A 51 -14.39 -14.84 -10.91
N ARG A 52 -13.55 -13.83 -10.61
CA ARG A 52 -12.56 -13.33 -11.58
C ARG A 52 -11.46 -14.34 -11.84
N ARG A 53 -10.95 -15.02 -10.80
CA ARG A 53 -9.93 -16.08 -10.94
C ARG A 53 -10.46 -17.27 -11.75
N ALA A 54 -11.72 -17.64 -11.56
CA ALA A 54 -12.41 -18.67 -12.32
C ALA A 54 -12.83 -18.21 -13.74
N GLY A 55 -12.50 -16.98 -14.16
CA GLY A 55 -12.85 -16.46 -15.49
C GLY A 55 -14.34 -16.17 -15.74
N ILE A 56 -15.20 -16.33 -14.72
CA ILE A 56 -16.66 -16.07 -14.78
C ILE A 56 -16.93 -14.58 -14.99
N ILE A 57 -16.18 -13.72 -14.29
CA ILE A 57 -16.24 -12.27 -14.48
C ILE A 57 -15.00 -11.84 -15.26
N LYS A 58 -15.20 -11.49 -16.54
CA LYS A 58 -14.14 -10.95 -17.39
C LYS A 58 -14.14 -9.43 -17.33
N THR A 59 -12.95 -8.85 -17.25
CA THR A 59 -12.78 -7.40 -17.37
C THR A 59 -12.50 -7.09 -18.83
N ASP A 60 -13.35 -6.28 -19.46
CA ASP A 60 -13.06 -5.71 -20.76
C ASP A 60 -11.88 -4.73 -20.62
N MET A 61 -10.70 -5.19 -21.08
CA MET A 61 -9.45 -4.45 -20.92
C MET A 61 -9.39 -3.24 -21.84
N LEU A 62 -10.01 -3.30 -23.03
CA LEU A 62 -10.07 -2.18 -23.96
C LEU A 62 -10.92 -1.05 -23.37
N ARG A 63 -12.15 -1.38 -22.96
CA ARG A 63 -13.05 -0.41 -22.31
C ARG A 63 -12.43 0.18 -21.04
N LYS A 64 -11.75 -0.63 -20.23
CA LYS A 64 -11.03 -0.14 -19.03
C LYS A 64 -9.89 0.82 -19.38
N ARG A 65 -9.11 0.50 -20.42
CA ARG A 65 -8.01 1.35 -20.91
C ARG A 65 -8.53 2.68 -21.42
N GLU A 66 -9.60 2.66 -22.22
CA GLU A 66 -10.25 3.87 -22.73
C GLU A 66 -10.83 4.73 -21.62
N TRP A 67 -11.54 4.12 -20.67
CA TRP A 67 -12.08 4.83 -19.52
C TRP A 67 -10.97 5.52 -18.72
N THR A 68 -9.86 4.82 -18.48
CA THR A 68 -8.69 5.38 -17.77
C THR A 68 -8.06 6.53 -18.57
N ARG A 69 -7.95 6.39 -19.89
CA ARG A 69 -7.46 7.46 -20.78
C ARG A 69 -8.33 8.70 -20.70
N LYS A 70 -9.66 8.55 -20.81
CA LYS A 70 -10.62 9.66 -20.70
C LYS A 70 -10.58 10.28 -19.30
N TRP A 71 -10.51 9.47 -18.24
CA TRP A 71 -10.45 9.94 -16.86
C TRP A 71 -9.20 10.78 -16.58
N ARG A 72 -8.04 10.37 -17.10
CA ARG A 72 -6.77 11.11 -17.01
C ARG A 72 -6.76 12.47 -17.72
N LYS A 73 -7.61 12.63 -18.75
CA LYS A 73 -7.76 13.88 -19.50
C LYS A 73 -8.70 14.89 -18.84
N ARG A 74 -9.40 14.51 -17.77
CA ARG A 74 -10.29 15.45 -17.08
C ARG A 74 -9.48 16.58 -16.43
N PRO A 75 -9.94 17.84 -16.49
CA PRO A 75 -9.22 18.98 -15.91
C PRO A 75 -8.93 18.80 -14.40
N ASP A 76 -9.88 18.20 -13.68
CA ASP A 76 -9.82 17.98 -12.23
C ASP A 76 -8.97 16.76 -11.81
N HIS A 77 -8.48 15.96 -12.76
CA HIS A 77 -7.75 14.73 -12.48
C HIS A 77 -6.54 14.97 -11.56
N ARG A 78 -5.66 15.91 -11.93
CA ARG A 78 -4.41 16.16 -11.20
C ARG A 78 -4.67 16.63 -9.77
N ALA A 79 -5.68 17.49 -9.58
CA ALA A 79 -6.09 17.96 -8.26
C ALA A 79 -6.62 16.80 -7.39
N LYS A 80 -7.51 15.96 -7.95
CA LYS A 80 -8.03 14.76 -7.26
C LYS A 80 -6.95 13.76 -6.92
N GLU A 81 -6.00 13.52 -7.84
CA GLU A 81 -4.87 12.64 -7.60
C GLU A 81 -3.98 13.18 -6.47
N ARG A 82 -3.69 14.48 -6.45
CA ARG A 82 -2.92 15.13 -5.38
C ARG A 82 -3.58 14.92 -4.01
N LEU A 83 -4.87 15.22 -3.89
CA LEU A 83 -5.64 15.03 -2.65
C LEU A 83 -5.67 13.56 -2.21
N TYR A 84 -5.85 12.64 -3.16
CA TYR A 84 -5.80 11.21 -2.87
C TYR A 84 -4.42 10.78 -2.33
N CYS A 85 -3.33 11.31 -2.91
CA CYS A 85 -1.97 10.99 -2.49
C CYS A 85 -1.57 11.61 -1.15
N GLN A 86 -2.25 12.67 -0.72
CA GLN A 86 -2.05 13.30 0.59
C GLN A 86 -2.68 12.50 1.74
N ARG A 87 -3.63 11.60 1.46
CA ARG A 87 -4.21 10.72 2.48
C ARG A 87 -3.10 9.95 3.20
N VAL A 88 -3.10 9.99 4.54
CA VAL A 88 -2.04 9.44 5.39
C VAL A 88 -1.63 8.01 4.99
N ASN A 89 -2.60 7.10 4.84
CA ASN A 89 -2.33 5.71 4.46
C ASN A 89 -1.64 5.60 3.08
N ILE A 90 -2.04 6.45 2.14
CA ILE A 90 -1.45 6.48 0.79
C ILE A 90 -0.03 7.03 0.87
N LYS A 91 0.19 8.09 1.64
CA LYS A 91 1.52 8.68 1.88
C LYS A 91 2.47 7.67 2.52
N ILE A 92 2.06 6.99 3.60
CA ILE A 92 2.82 5.93 4.28
C ILE A 92 3.18 4.82 3.28
N LYS A 93 2.18 4.25 2.59
CA LYS A 93 2.40 3.15 1.64
C LYS A 93 3.37 3.55 0.51
N ARG A 94 3.21 4.74 -0.06
CA ARG A 94 4.07 5.26 -1.14
C ARG A 94 5.49 5.46 -0.64
N ASN A 95 5.66 6.09 0.53
CA ASN A 95 6.97 6.35 1.12
C ASN A 95 7.71 5.05 1.43
N LEU A 96 7.05 4.09 2.10
CA LEU A 96 7.63 2.78 2.39
C LEU A 96 7.99 2.02 1.13
N SER A 97 7.08 1.96 0.15
CA SER A 97 7.36 1.25 -1.11
C SER A 97 8.55 1.86 -1.86
N ARG A 98 8.71 3.19 -1.82
CA ARG A 98 9.86 3.88 -2.39
C ARG A 98 11.14 3.60 -1.61
N ARG A 99 11.09 3.65 -0.27
CA ARG A 99 12.25 3.34 0.61
C ARG A 99 12.73 1.90 0.41
N ILE A 100 11.81 0.93 0.40
CA ILE A 100 12.12 -0.48 0.14
C ILE A 100 12.78 -0.64 -1.23
N ARG A 101 12.23 -0.02 -2.29
CA ARG A 101 12.84 -0.12 -3.63
C ARG A 101 14.24 0.48 -3.68
N ARG A 102 14.49 1.57 -2.94
CA ARG A 102 15.83 2.17 -2.83
C ARG A 102 16.79 1.28 -2.03
N ALA A 103 16.33 0.64 -0.96
CA ALA A 103 17.15 -0.30 -0.20
C ALA A 103 17.50 -1.55 -1.01
N LEU A 104 16.59 -1.98 -1.90
CA LEU A 104 16.75 -3.16 -2.76
C LEU A 104 17.32 -2.84 -4.15
N MET A 105 18.07 -1.74 -4.35
CA MET A 105 18.49 -1.35 -5.71
C MET A 105 19.11 -2.47 -6.54
N ASN A 106 19.87 -3.37 -5.91
CA ASN A 106 20.53 -4.51 -6.56
C ASN A 106 19.82 -5.86 -6.33
N ASN A 107 18.72 -5.88 -5.57
CA ASN A 107 18.03 -7.10 -5.16
C ASN A 107 16.59 -7.14 -5.65
N GLN A 108 16.08 -8.33 -5.93
CA GLN A 108 14.67 -8.49 -6.22
C GLN A 108 13.84 -8.46 -4.95
N LYS A 109 12.70 -7.77 -5.03
CA LYS A 109 11.77 -7.68 -3.91
C LYS A 109 11.01 -8.99 -3.74
N SER A 110 11.21 -9.67 -2.61
CA SER A 110 10.66 -11.03 -2.38
C SER A 110 9.14 -11.06 -2.27
N ALA A 111 8.50 -9.97 -1.81
CA ALA A 111 7.05 -9.91 -1.68
C ALA A 111 6.50 -8.48 -1.83
N ARG A 112 5.17 -8.33 -1.88
CA ARG A 112 4.54 -6.99 -1.92
C ARG A 112 4.85 -6.24 -0.62
N THR A 113 4.91 -4.90 -0.66
CA THR A 113 5.19 -4.06 0.51
C THR A 113 4.37 -4.45 1.74
N VAL A 114 3.06 -4.66 1.58
CA VAL A 114 2.17 -5.01 2.71
C VAL A 114 2.47 -6.40 3.29
N GLN A 115 2.96 -7.33 2.46
CA GLN A 115 3.38 -8.66 2.93
C GLN A 115 4.69 -8.57 3.71
N LEU A 116 5.66 -7.81 3.23
CA LEU A 116 6.93 -7.57 3.93
C LEU A 116 6.73 -6.82 5.25
N LEU A 117 5.77 -5.89 5.28
CA LEU A 117 5.42 -5.18 6.50
C LEU A 117 4.89 -6.11 7.59
N GLY A 118 4.28 -7.25 7.25
CA GLY A 118 3.65 -8.15 8.22
C GLY A 118 2.34 -7.63 8.83
N CYS A 119 1.84 -6.49 8.37
CA CYS A 119 0.56 -5.92 8.80
C CYS A 119 -0.08 -5.04 7.71
N SER A 120 -1.34 -4.67 7.90
CA SER A 120 -2.00 -3.67 7.06
C SER A 120 -1.45 -2.25 7.31
N ILE A 121 -1.63 -1.35 6.34
CA ILE A 121 -1.22 0.05 6.49
C ILE A 121 -2.00 0.75 7.62
N ASP A 122 -3.25 0.37 7.84
CA ASP A 122 -4.06 0.90 8.94
C ASP A 122 -3.51 0.46 10.31
N GLN A 123 -3.14 -0.82 10.45
CA GLN A 123 -2.48 -1.32 11.66
C GLN A 123 -1.13 -0.64 11.89
N LEU A 124 -0.31 -0.49 10.84
CA LEU A 124 0.96 0.22 10.94
C LEU A 124 0.76 1.68 11.37
N LYS A 125 -0.26 2.36 10.85
CA LYS A 125 -0.59 3.73 11.23
C LYS A 125 -0.88 3.82 12.73
N VAL A 126 -1.71 2.93 13.27
CA VAL A 126 -2.01 2.89 14.71
C VAL A 126 -0.75 2.63 15.52
N PHE A 127 0.06 1.64 15.12
CA PHE A 127 1.32 1.29 15.80
C PHE A 127 2.36 2.42 15.80
N LEU A 128 2.48 3.17 14.70
CA LEU A 128 3.39 4.33 14.67
C LEU A 128 2.87 5.46 15.55
N ALA A 129 1.56 5.73 15.52
CA ALA A 129 0.94 6.78 16.32
C ALA A 129 1.06 6.51 17.83
N SER A 130 1.05 5.24 18.26
CA SER A 130 1.24 4.88 19.66
C SER A 130 2.68 5.11 20.17
N GLN A 131 3.62 5.45 19.29
CA GLN A 131 5.02 5.75 19.62
C GLN A 131 5.35 7.24 19.45
N PHE A 132 4.35 8.09 19.17
CA PHE A 132 4.57 9.51 18.96
C PHE A 132 4.96 10.22 20.26
N THR A 133 5.91 11.15 20.16
CA THR A 133 6.11 12.18 21.18
C THR A 133 4.99 13.24 21.06
N PRO A 134 4.77 14.09 22.07
CA PRO A 134 3.73 15.13 22.02
C PRO A 134 3.80 16.04 20.78
N GLU A 135 4.99 16.23 20.22
CA GLU A 135 5.23 17.06 19.04
C GLU A 135 5.03 16.31 17.71
N MET A 136 4.89 14.98 17.72
CA MET A 136 4.71 14.17 16.52
C MET A 136 3.24 13.99 16.18
N HIS A 137 2.87 14.34 14.95
CA HIS A 137 1.52 14.11 14.42
C HIS A 137 1.56 13.87 12.91
N TRP A 138 0.43 13.50 12.31
CA TRP A 138 0.44 13.08 10.91
C TRP A 138 0.66 14.23 9.91
N GLU A 139 0.29 15.47 10.24
CA GLU A 139 0.55 16.62 9.36
C GLU A 139 2.06 16.89 9.21
N ASN A 140 2.85 16.72 10.28
CA ASN A 140 4.29 16.99 10.27
C ASN A 140 5.16 15.76 9.89
N HIS A 141 4.54 14.67 9.43
CA HIS A 141 5.26 13.52 8.87
C HIS A 141 6.00 13.91 7.57
N GLY A 142 7.31 13.69 7.56
CA GLY A 142 8.21 14.00 6.45
C GLY A 142 8.99 15.31 6.65
N THR A 143 8.47 16.21 7.49
CA THR A 143 9.14 17.46 7.87
C THR A 143 9.77 17.34 9.26
N TYR A 144 8.97 17.09 10.29
CA TYR A 144 9.45 16.98 11.68
C TYR A 144 9.98 15.58 12.01
N TRP A 145 9.30 14.54 11.54
CA TRP A 145 9.67 13.15 11.82
C TRP A 145 9.52 12.25 10.58
N HIS A 146 10.33 11.20 10.51
CA HIS A 146 10.33 10.19 9.46
C HIS A 146 10.04 8.80 10.04
N ILE A 147 9.59 7.89 9.17
CA ILE A 147 9.58 6.46 9.50
C ILE A 147 11.01 5.93 9.31
N ASP A 148 11.64 5.55 10.41
CA ASP A 148 12.99 4.96 10.50
C ASP A 148 12.90 3.44 10.66
N HIS A 149 13.98 2.75 10.27
CA HIS A 149 14.19 1.35 10.63
C HIS A 149 15.07 1.30 11.88
N HIS A 150 14.56 0.73 12.98
CA HIS A 150 15.30 0.62 14.24
C HIS A 150 16.67 -0.03 14.02
N VAL A 151 16.68 -1.23 13.42
CA VAL A 151 17.86 -1.83 12.79
C VAL A 151 17.95 -1.33 11.34
N PRO A 152 19.03 -0.64 10.95
CA PRO A 152 19.14 -0.04 9.61
C PRO A 152 19.16 -1.10 8.51
N CYS A 153 18.61 -0.77 7.34
CA CYS A 153 18.59 -1.69 6.19
C CYS A 153 19.98 -2.22 5.79
N ALA A 154 21.03 -1.43 6.02
CA ALA A 154 22.41 -1.80 5.69
C ALA A 154 22.97 -2.90 6.59
N ALA A 155 22.34 -3.18 7.74
CA ALA A 155 22.71 -4.26 8.65
C ALA A 155 22.00 -5.59 8.34
N HIS A 156 21.24 -5.64 7.23
CA HIS A 156 20.53 -6.82 6.77
C HIS A 156 21.09 -7.31 5.44
N ASP A 157 21.17 -8.63 5.26
CA ASP A 157 21.43 -9.20 3.93
C ASP A 157 20.14 -9.20 3.11
N LEU A 158 19.91 -8.12 2.37
CA LEU A 158 18.69 -7.96 1.59
C LEU A 158 18.61 -8.86 0.34
N SER A 159 19.59 -9.74 0.09
CA SER A 159 19.47 -10.79 -0.92
C SER A 159 18.59 -11.94 -0.42
N ASP A 160 18.57 -12.19 0.90
CA ASP A 160 17.73 -13.20 1.54
C ASP A 160 16.27 -12.68 1.73
N PRO A 161 15.26 -13.41 1.20
CA PRO A 161 13.85 -13.10 1.44
C PRO A 161 13.45 -12.99 2.91
N GLU A 162 14.04 -13.77 3.81
CA GLU A 162 13.70 -13.72 5.25
C GLU A 162 14.32 -12.49 5.93
N GLU A 163 15.57 -12.14 5.61
CA GLU A 163 16.15 -10.85 6.00
C GLU A 163 15.37 -9.66 5.45
N GLN A 164 14.85 -9.70 4.21
CA GLN A 164 13.95 -8.65 3.70
C GLN A 164 12.70 -8.52 4.56
N LYS A 165 12.07 -9.65 4.95
CA LYS A 165 10.91 -9.62 5.85
C LYS A 165 11.28 -9.01 7.19
N ARG A 166 12.38 -9.46 7.82
CA ARG A 166 12.86 -8.92 9.11
C ARG A 166 13.15 -7.41 9.02
N CYS A 167 13.89 -6.99 8.01
CA CYS A 167 14.23 -5.59 7.77
C CYS A 167 13.00 -4.72 7.64
N PHE A 168 12.02 -5.13 6.82
CA PHE A 168 10.86 -4.28 6.49
C PHE A 168 9.63 -4.55 7.37
N HIS A 169 9.72 -5.43 8.36
CA HIS A 169 8.62 -5.76 9.26
C HIS A 169 8.20 -4.55 10.09
N TRP A 170 6.91 -4.42 10.40
CA TRP A 170 6.37 -3.30 11.17
C TRP A 170 7.05 -3.10 12.53
N ARG A 171 7.50 -4.19 13.18
CA ARG A 171 8.25 -4.15 14.45
C ARG A 171 9.62 -3.50 14.34
N ASN A 172 10.23 -3.48 13.15
CA ASN A 172 11.47 -2.79 12.90
C ASN A 172 11.26 -1.32 12.52
N LEU A 173 10.01 -0.84 12.40
CA LEU A 173 9.70 0.53 12.04
C LEU A 173 9.37 1.36 13.27
N ARG A 174 9.86 2.61 13.29
CA ARG A 174 9.53 3.58 14.35
C ARG A 174 9.39 5.00 13.81
N PRO A 175 8.62 5.87 14.47
CA PRO A 175 8.75 7.29 14.25
C PRO A 175 10.08 7.77 14.84
N LEU A 176 10.79 8.62 14.12
CA LEU A 176 12.03 9.25 14.59
C LEU A 176 12.09 10.69 14.07
N LYS A 177 12.55 11.64 14.90
CA LYS A 177 12.74 13.03 14.43
C LYS A 177 13.63 13.04 13.20
N ALA A 178 13.32 13.93 12.25
CA ALA A 178 14.00 13.97 10.97
C ALA A 178 15.50 14.24 11.14
N CYS A 179 15.87 15.15 12.06
CA CYS A 179 17.26 15.41 12.43
C CYS A 179 17.96 14.15 12.96
N ASP A 180 17.36 13.48 13.94
CA ASP A 180 17.93 12.30 14.58
C ASP A 180 18.08 11.14 13.59
N ASN A 181 17.10 10.97 12.69
CA ASN A 181 17.17 9.97 11.64
C ASN A 181 18.33 10.24 10.66
N MET A 182 18.58 11.50 10.32
CA MET A 182 19.73 11.88 9.49
C MET A 182 21.05 11.65 10.21
N MET A 183 21.13 11.96 11.51
CA MET A 183 22.31 11.75 12.34
C MET A 183 22.60 10.25 12.57
N LYS A 184 21.57 9.43 12.79
CA LYS A 184 21.67 7.97 12.99
C LYS A 184 22.34 7.28 11.81
N ASN A 185 22.02 7.70 10.58
CA ASN A 185 22.53 7.08 9.35
C ASN A 185 22.33 5.55 9.37
N ASP A 186 23.41 4.77 9.29
CA ASP A 186 23.43 3.31 9.29
C ASP A 186 23.93 2.71 10.61
N LYS A 187 23.87 3.46 11.72
CA LYS A 187 24.22 2.96 13.05
C LYS A 187 23.23 1.87 13.48
N ASP A 188 23.76 0.69 13.79
CA ASP A 188 22.99 -0.44 14.30
C ASP A 188 22.90 -0.36 15.82
N PRO A 189 21.70 -0.31 16.41
CA PRO A 189 21.55 -0.23 17.87
C PRO A 189 22.04 -1.48 18.60
N ARG A 190 22.23 -2.62 17.92
CA ARG A 190 22.68 -3.88 18.53
C ARG A 190 24.19 -3.92 18.75
N THR A 191 24.95 -3.27 17.87
CA THR A 191 26.42 -3.30 17.87
C THR A 191 27.02 -1.93 18.17
N GLU A 192 26.21 -0.88 18.19
CA GLU A 192 26.58 0.53 18.24
C GLU A 192 27.55 1.00 17.14
N GLN A 193 27.77 0.16 16.13
CA GLN A 193 28.65 0.43 15.00
C GLN A 193 27.83 0.76 13.75
N ARG A 194 28.49 1.43 12.79
CA ARG A 194 27.88 1.69 11.49
C ARG A 194 27.92 0.41 10.66
N ALA A 195 26.84 0.04 9.99
CA ALA A 195 26.85 -1.13 9.12
C ALA A 195 27.97 -1.06 8.06
N SER A 196 28.26 0.14 7.56
CA SER A 196 29.37 0.42 6.65
C SER A 196 30.77 0.14 7.23
N SER A 197 30.97 0.18 8.57
CA SER A 197 32.29 -0.12 9.15
C SER A 197 32.68 -1.58 9.04
N PHE A 198 31.71 -2.51 9.01
CA PHE A 198 31.96 -3.93 8.81
C PHE A 198 32.39 -4.23 7.36
N SER A 199 31.73 -3.62 6.38
CA SER A 199 32.12 -3.76 4.95
C SER A 199 33.54 -3.25 4.68
N LEU A 200 33.97 -2.18 5.37
CA LEU A 200 35.34 -1.68 5.27
C LEU A 200 36.37 -2.65 5.86
N ARG A 201 36.06 -3.33 6.97
CA ARG A 201 36.95 -4.34 7.58
C ARG A 201 37.09 -5.58 6.70
N GLU A 202 36.00 -6.09 6.13
CA GLU A 202 36.06 -7.23 5.19
C GLU A 202 36.82 -6.90 3.91
N LYS A 203 36.63 -5.70 3.35
CA LYS A 203 37.41 -5.23 2.18
C LYS A 203 38.90 -5.08 2.50
N ARG A 204 39.26 -4.63 3.70
CA ARG A 204 40.67 -4.57 4.15
C ARG A 204 41.27 -5.96 4.36
N SER A 205 40.51 -6.90 4.95
CA SER A 205 40.96 -8.28 5.16
C SER A 205 41.22 -9.02 3.85
N LYS A 206 40.44 -8.76 2.79
CA LYS A 206 40.65 -9.34 1.45
C LYS A 206 41.83 -8.74 0.68
N ASN A 207 42.33 -7.57 1.09
CA ASN A 207 43.43 -6.85 0.43
C ASN A 207 44.77 -6.94 1.19
N LEU A 208 44.86 -7.73 2.26
CA LEU A 208 46.14 -8.01 2.92
C LEU A 208 46.95 -8.97 2.04
N PRO A 209 48.21 -8.64 1.69
CA PRO A 209 49.08 -9.57 0.99
C PRO A 209 49.21 -10.83 1.83
N ARG A 210 48.99 -12.01 1.22
CA ARG A 210 49.39 -13.26 1.85
C ARG A 210 50.92 -13.19 1.96
N LEU A 211 51.42 -12.89 3.16
CA LEU A 211 52.82 -13.15 3.50
C LEU A 211 53.03 -14.66 3.31
N GLN A 212 53.62 -15.02 2.18
CA GLN A 212 54.18 -16.34 1.96
C GLN A 212 55.39 -16.40 2.89
N ASN A 213 55.25 -17.12 3.99
CA ASN A 213 56.40 -17.52 4.79
C ASN A 213 57.22 -18.49 3.94
N ALA A 214 58.44 -18.08 3.57
CA ALA A 214 59.49 -18.93 3.06
C ALA A 214 60.34 -19.44 4.23
#